data_AF-A0A924SD03-F1
#
_entry.id   AF-A0A924SD03-F1
#
_cell.length_a   1.000
_cell.length_b   1.000
_cell.length_c   1.000
_cell.angle_alpha   90.00
_cell.angle_beta   90.00
_cell.angle_gamma   90.00
#
_symmetry.space_group_name_H-M   'P 1'
#
loop_
_entity.id
_entity.type
_entity.pdbx_description
1 polymer ?
#
loop_
_entity_poly.entity_id
_entity_poly.type
_entity_poly.pdbx_seq_one_letter_code
_entity_poly.pdbx_strand_id
1 'polypeptide(L)'
;MTMLALDSPRWQELAQAHGSAEDIPRLLEALQGLATTEDARVRAELWYGVWATLCPDGRLYDAAYAAVPHLLAMTRELDAA
;
A
#
# COMPACT_ATOMS: atom_id res chain seq x y z
N MET A 1 8.98 4.81 15.45
CA MET A 1 8.68 5.19 14.06
C MET A 1 7.18 5.25 13.94
N THR A 2 6.62 6.42 13.63
CA THR A 2 5.16 6.63 13.58
C THR A 2 4.66 6.35 12.17
N MET A 3 3.66 5.48 12.05
CA MET A 3 2.96 5.21 10.78
C MET A 3 2.25 6.50 10.32
N LEU A 4 2.38 6.84 9.03
CA LEU A 4 1.64 7.95 8.45
C LEU A 4 0.17 7.54 8.30
N ALA A 5 -0.74 8.29 8.92
CA ALA A 5 -2.18 8.00 8.83
C ALA A 5 -2.67 8.08 7.37
N LEU A 6 -3.66 7.26 6.99
CA LEU A 6 -4.17 7.19 5.61
C LEU A 6 -4.89 8.48 5.18
N ASP A 7 -5.51 9.19 6.12
CA ASP A 7 -6.18 10.47 5.91
C ASP A 7 -5.25 11.70 5.97
N SER A 8 -3.94 11.48 6.18
CA SER A 8 -2.97 12.57 6.31
C SER A 8 -2.76 13.27 4.97
N PRO A 9 -2.85 14.62 4.90
CA PRO A 9 -2.57 15.37 3.67
C PRO A 9 -1.13 15.22 3.19
N ARG A 10 -0.20 14.80 4.07
CA ARG A 10 1.21 14.59 3.73
C ARG A 10 1.44 13.55 2.64
N TRP A 11 0.47 12.68 2.33
CA TRP A 11 0.57 11.79 1.16
C TRP A 11 0.73 12.56 -0.15
N GLN A 12 0.18 13.78 -0.24
CA GLN A 12 0.34 14.66 -1.40
C GLN A 12 1.76 15.23 -1.54
N GLU A 13 2.54 15.21 -0.45
CA GLU A 13 3.94 15.67 -0.43
C GLU A 13 4.91 14.57 -0.86
N LEU A 14 4.46 13.30 -0.88
CA LEU A 14 5.29 12.16 -1.24
C LEU A 14 5.25 11.91 -2.75
N ALA A 15 6.38 11.48 -3.29
CA ALA A 15 6.49 11.09 -4.68
C ALA A 15 6.19 9.61 -4.90
N GLN A 16 5.65 9.29 -6.08
CA GLN A 16 5.55 7.97 -6.67
C GLN A 16 5.90 8.03 -8.17
N ALA A 17 5.85 6.87 -8.83
CA ALA A 17 6.14 6.66 -10.24
C ALA A 17 5.51 7.70 -11.20
N HIS A 18 4.29 8.12 -10.91
CA HIS A 18 3.45 8.96 -11.77
C HIS A 18 3.20 10.37 -11.17
N GLY A 19 3.95 10.77 -10.13
CA GLY A 19 3.81 12.09 -9.50
C GLY A 19 3.49 12.01 -8.01
N SER A 20 2.39 12.64 -7.59
CA SER A 20 1.93 12.67 -6.20
C SER A 20 1.42 11.31 -5.75
N ALA A 21 1.65 10.96 -4.48
CA ALA A 21 1.18 9.73 -3.85
C ALA A 21 -0.18 9.86 -3.15
N GLU A 22 -1.00 10.84 -3.55
CA GLU A 22 -2.34 11.07 -3.00
C GLU A 22 -3.30 9.89 -3.20
N ASP A 23 -3.03 9.03 -4.18
CA ASP A 23 -3.83 7.86 -4.53
C ASP A 23 -3.44 6.61 -3.70
N ILE A 24 -2.26 6.60 -3.09
CA ILE A 24 -1.74 5.46 -2.32
C ILE A 24 -2.62 5.09 -1.12
N PRO A 25 -3.14 6.03 -0.30
CA PRO A 25 -4.02 5.67 0.81
C PRO A 25 -5.23 4.85 0.40
N ARG A 26 -5.92 5.27 -0.67
CA ARG A 26 -7.08 4.56 -1.21
C ARG A 26 -6.72 3.15 -1.71
N LEU A 27 -5.52 2.98 -2.28
CA LEU A 27 -5.03 1.66 -2.69
C LEU A 27 -4.77 0.75 -1.48
N LEU A 28 -4.20 1.29 -0.40
CA LEU A 28 -3.97 0.55 0.85
C LEU A 28 -5.30 0.15 1.52
N GLU A 29 -6.30 1.04 1.56
CA GLU A 29 -7.65 0.71 2.07
C GLU A 29 -8.31 -0.40 1.25
N ALA A 30 -8.23 -0.32 -0.08
CA ALA A 30 -8.75 -1.36 -0.96
C ALA A 30 -8.04 -2.70 -0.72
N LEU A 31 -6.73 -2.67 -0.47
CA LEU A 31 -5.96 -3.86 -0.14
C LEU A 31 -6.39 -4.44 1.21
N GLN A 32 -6.65 -3.61 2.23
CA GLN A 32 -7.16 -4.06 3.53
C GLN A 32 -8.54 -4.71 3.41
N GLY A 33 -9.48 -4.07 2.70
CA GLY A 33 -10.84 -4.60 2.54
C GLY A 33 -10.90 -5.91 1.74
N LEU A 34 -9.89 -6.19 0.93
CA LEU A 34 -9.82 -7.38 0.07
C LEU A 34 -8.84 -8.43 0.59
N ALA A 35 -8.04 -8.13 1.62
CA ALA A 35 -7.18 -9.11 2.29
C ALA A 35 -7.98 -10.31 2.85
N THR A 36 -9.27 -10.10 3.14
CA THR A 36 -10.19 -11.13 3.64
C THR A 36 -10.88 -11.94 2.54
N THR A 37 -10.57 -11.71 1.26
CA THR A 37 -11.14 -12.52 0.17
C THR A 37 -10.49 -13.91 0.12
N GLU A 38 -11.31 -14.95 -0.05
CA GLU A 38 -10.82 -16.34 -0.19
C GLU A 38 -10.15 -16.58 -1.56
N ASP A 39 -10.42 -15.72 -2.55
CA ASP A 39 -9.85 -15.85 -3.89
C ASP A 39 -8.37 -15.41 -3.92
N ALA A 40 -7.49 -16.41 -3.92
CA ALA A 40 -6.05 -16.21 -3.95
C ALA A 40 -5.55 -15.48 -5.21
N ARG A 41 -6.25 -15.61 -6.35
CA ARG A 41 -5.86 -14.94 -7.60
C ARG A 41 -6.17 -13.45 -7.51
N VAL A 42 -7.35 -13.10 -7.02
CA VAL A 42 -7.75 -11.70 -6.81
C VAL A 42 -6.77 -11.01 -5.85
N ARG A 43 -6.40 -11.66 -4.75
CA ARG A 43 -5.38 -11.12 -3.82
C ARG A 43 -4.03 -10.89 -4.50
N ALA A 44 -3.58 -11.84 -5.31
CA ALA A 44 -2.29 -11.74 -5.99
C ALA A 44 -2.27 -10.59 -7.02
N GLU A 45 -3.33 -10.42 -7.81
CA GLU A 45 -3.44 -9.33 -8.79
C GLU A 45 -3.46 -7.95 -8.11
N LEU A 46 -4.14 -7.81 -6.99
CA LEU A 46 -4.15 -6.57 -6.19
C LEU A 46 -2.79 -6.26 -5.57
N TRP A 47 -2.17 -7.26 -4.94
CA TRP A 47 -0.83 -7.11 -4.38
C TRP A 47 0.18 -6.68 -5.44
N TYR A 48 0.11 -7.31 -6.62
CA TYR A 48 0.93 -6.95 -7.77
C TYR A 48 0.69 -5.50 -8.21
N GLY A 49 -0.58 -5.07 -8.32
CA GLY A 49 -0.94 -3.70 -8.68
C GLY A 49 -0.37 -2.67 -7.71
N VAL A 50 -0.58 -2.88 -6.40
CA VAL A 50 -0.05 -1.98 -5.35
C VAL A 50 1.48 -1.95 -5.40
N TRP A 51 2.13 -3.10 -5.47
CA TRP A 51 3.59 -3.17 -5.53
C TRP A 51 4.16 -2.50 -6.78
N ALA A 52 3.53 -2.67 -7.94
CA ALA A 52 3.92 -2.04 -9.19
C ALA A 52 3.79 -0.50 -9.13
N THR A 53 2.80 0.04 -8.40
CA THR A 53 2.67 1.48 -8.17
C THR A 53 3.73 2.02 -7.21
N LEU A 54 4.01 1.29 -6.13
CA LEU A 54 4.97 1.72 -5.10
C LEU A 54 6.42 1.62 -5.60
N CYS A 55 6.74 0.60 -6.38
CA CYS A 55 8.11 0.28 -6.81
C CYS A 55 8.15 -0.14 -8.29
N PRO A 56 7.86 0.77 -9.24
CA PRO A 56 7.96 0.45 -10.66
C PRO A 56 9.42 0.12 -11.03
N ASP A 57 9.63 -1.01 -11.70
CA ASP A 57 10.94 -1.47 -12.18
C ASP A 57 12.04 -1.51 -11.10
N GLY A 58 11.67 -1.70 -9.83
CA GLY A 58 12.61 -1.70 -8.70
C GLY A 58 13.07 -0.32 -8.25
N ARG A 59 12.47 0.77 -8.74
CA ARG A 59 12.75 2.14 -8.29
C ARG A 59 11.92 2.47 -7.06
N LEU A 60 12.60 2.84 -5.97
CA LEU A 60 11.97 3.23 -4.71
C LEU A 60 11.62 4.72 -4.70
N TYR A 61 10.46 5.04 -4.14
CA TYR A 61 10.00 6.40 -3.90
C TYR A 61 9.58 6.57 -2.43
N ASP A 62 9.45 7.81 -1.97
CA ASP A 62 9.10 8.13 -0.58
C ASP A 62 7.75 7.52 -0.17
N ALA A 63 6.81 7.42 -1.11
CA ALA A 63 5.52 6.75 -0.89
C ALA A 63 5.67 5.25 -0.56
N ALA A 64 6.65 4.57 -1.19
CA ALA A 64 6.93 3.16 -0.89
C ALA A 64 7.37 3.00 0.57
N TYR A 65 8.24 3.89 1.05
CA TYR A 65 8.68 3.88 2.44
C TYR A 65 7.52 4.14 3.42
N ALA A 66 6.65 5.11 3.12
CA ALA A 66 5.48 5.43 3.93
C ALA A 66 4.43 4.30 3.95
N ALA A 67 4.36 3.49 2.89
CA ALA A 67 3.42 2.37 2.78
C ALA A 67 3.86 1.11 3.57
N VAL A 68 5.16 0.90 3.80
CA VAL A 68 5.69 -0.32 4.45
C VAL A 68 5.02 -0.64 5.80
N PRO A 69 4.85 0.32 6.74
CA PRO A 69 4.18 0.03 8.01
C PRO A 69 2.75 -0.50 7.83
N HIS A 70 2.02 -0.01 6.82
CA HIS A 70 0.65 -0.44 6.53
C HIS A 70 0.63 -1.87 6.00
N LEU A 71 1.54 -2.20 5.08
CA LEU A 71 1.66 -3.55 4.54
C LEU A 71 2.01 -4.58 5.64
N LEU A 72 2.90 -4.22 6.57
CA LEU A 72 3.27 -5.08 7.70
C LEU A 72 2.12 -5.28 8.71
N ALA A 73 1.27 -4.25 8.90
CA ALA A 73 0.10 -4.37 9.76
C ALA A 73 -0.90 -5.40 9.17
N MET A 74 -1.11 -5.36 7.85
CA MET A 74 -2.00 -6.30 7.15
C MET A 74 -1.51 -7.74 7.30
N THR A 75 -0.21 -8.01 7.17
CA THR A 75 0.32 -9.38 7.32
C THR A 75 0.19 -9.91 8.75
N ARG A 76 0.32 -9.03 9.75
CA ARG A 76 0.16 -9.44 11.17
C ARG A 76 -1.28 -9.77 11.53
N GLU A 77 -2.24 -9.08 10.91
CA GLU A 77 -3.67 -9.39 11.07
C GLU A 77 -4.03 -10.71 10.36
N LEU A 78 -3.39 -11.00 9.21
CA LEU A 78 -3.54 -12.28 8.50
C LEU A 78 -3.00 -13.49 9.26
N ASP A 79 -1.95 -13.35 10.08
CA ASP A 79 -1.43 -14.43 10.93
C ASP A 79 -2.28 -14.67 12.20
N ALA A 80 -3.16 -13.72 12.55
CA ALA A 80 -4.00 -13.77 13.75
C ALA A 80 -5.44 -14.24 13.48
N ALA A 81 -5.81 -14.46 12.21
CA ALA A 81 -7.13 -14.91 11.75
C ALA A 81 -7.11 -16.39 11.33
#